data_AF-A0A8C7PAE7-F1
#
_entry.id   AF-A0A8C7PAE7-F1
#
_cell.length_a   1.000
_cell.length_b   1.000
_cell.length_c   1.000
_cell.angle_alpha   90.00
_cell.angle_beta   90.00
_cell.angle_gamma   90.00
#
_symmetry.space_group_name_H-M   'P 1'
#
loop_
_entity.id
_entity.type
_entity.pdbx_description
1 polymer ?
#
loop_
_entity_poly.entity_id
_entity_poly.type
_entity_poly.pdbx_seq_one_letter_code
_entity_poly.pdbx_strand_id
1 'polypeptide(L)'
;LVRERFTRLSKCHARVSLKKSTAQCLCWIGAVQQCCFCHSPIVSHMVIEEVNCIQDNLDIERTCRQSVEALASKLNRQNCSLKRKSMLYLAHLGPETIAEIGLEDEEEEEESVDTQVEKECFSAHCQSTITELKKKIELTLEEKKQATIDHEATREELSDIREELLKEKHDNMVLIAETVRQKKLLAKYNRVSLFAVEEYEALQENLDLEKELRAEAEIFAREMLVEQKKLNRQSQILLKSSSPSDTLQAALTDVTRLTQALESQRLVHQQQMKGIEEQLRGSELHKEVLALQRKLELLAEEKREHEERYSTAKVEAKDLKFTVEELQKKLQALSNPPPAPAPAPPPPPPPPPPPAPLTNPLGCTLFLVWIKIQEITYVLFLCLLLEMDIRQQAVDEMMQRIKRGVHLRPVGQAPNKTKPVQRERVPSNSAIQELKGILVMEPFNNSSSPF
;
A
#
# COMPACT_ATOMS: atom_id res chain seq x y z
N LEU A 1 -55.44 -38.44 7.41
CA LEU A 1 -54.22 -39.18 6.97
C LEU A 1 -53.80 -38.88 5.52
N VAL A 2 -54.62 -39.13 4.48
CA VAL A 2 -54.23 -38.87 3.07
C VAL A 2 -54.09 -37.36 2.76
N ARG A 3 -55.02 -36.53 3.25
CA ARG A 3 -54.97 -35.06 3.09
C ARG A 3 -53.74 -34.42 3.75
N GLU A 4 -53.37 -34.92 4.93
CA GLU A 4 -52.22 -34.42 5.70
C GLU A 4 -50.88 -34.73 5.05
N ARG A 5 -50.73 -35.93 4.47
CA ARG A 5 -49.52 -36.31 3.71
C ARG A 5 -49.37 -35.45 2.45
N PHE A 6 -50.47 -35.11 1.76
CA PHE A 6 -50.42 -34.25 0.58
C PHE A 6 -49.95 -32.81 0.90
N THR A 7 -50.42 -32.23 2.00
CA THR A 7 -49.94 -30.92 2.47
C THR A 7 -48.48 -30.92 2.90
N ARG A 8 -47.96 -32.03 3.48
CA ARG A 8 -46.54 -32.14 3.86
C ARG A 8 -45.64 -32.33 2.64
N LEU A 9 -46.06 -33.11 1.64
CA LEU A 9 -45.32 -33.24 0.38
C LEU A 9 -45.31 -31.93 -0.42
N SER A 10 -46.44 -31.22 -0.50
CA SER A 10 -46.51 -29.91 -1.17
C SER A 10 -45.61 -28.86 -0.48
N LYS A 11 -45.58 -28.84 0.86
CA LYS A 11 -44.66 -27.97 1.63
C LYS A 11 -43.19 -28.36 1.46
N CYS A 12 -42.86 -29.65 1.37
CA CYS A 12 -41.48 -30.09 1.07
C CYS A 12 -41.06 -29.73 -0.35
N HIS A 13 -41.94 -29.93 -1.34
CA HIS A 13 -41.64 -29.60 -2.73
C HIS A 13 -41.48 -28.08 -2.93
N ALA A 14 -42.32 -27.27 -2.28
CA ALA A 14 -42.19 -25.82 -2.25
C ALA A 14 -40.89 -25.37 -1.57
N ARG A 15 -40.48 -26.02 -0.47
CA ARG A 15 -39.24 -25.68 0.26
C ARG A 15 -37.97 -26.11 -0.49
N VAL A 16 -38.02 -27.21 -1.23
CA VAL A 16 -36.91 -27.65 -2.11
C VAL A 16 -36.83 -26.77 -3.37
N SER A 17 -37.97 -26.34 -3.91
CA SER A 17 -38.03 -25.42 -5.05
C SER A 17 -37.54 -24.01 -4.66
N LEU A 18 -37.91 -23.51 -3.48
CA LEU A 18 -37.38 -22.26 -2.93
C LEU A 18 -35.86 -22.36 -2.68
N LYS A 19 -35.38 -23.48 -2.11
CA LYS A 19 -33.93 -23.69 -1.88
C LYS A 19 -33.12 -23.76 -3.17
N LYS A 20 -33.66 -24.41 -4.22
CA LYS A 20 -33.04 -24.45 -5.56
C LYS A 20 -33.05 -23.07 -6.22
N SER A 21 -34.13 -22.31 -6.07
CA SER A 21 -34.23 -20.94 -6.58
C SER A 21 -33.29 -19.99 -5.84
N THR A 22 -33.16 -20.09 -4.51
CA THR A 22 -32.16 -19.31 -3.77
C THR A 22 -30.73 -19.72 -4.06
N ALA A 23 -30.45 -21.02 -4.31
CA ALA A 23 -29.12 -21.47 -4.71
C ALA A 23 -28.77 -21.02 -6.14
N GLN A 24 -29.74 -20.99 -7.06
CA GLN A 24 -29.56 -20.41 -8.39
C GLN A 24 -29.41 -18.89 -8.34
N CYS A 25 -30.17 -18.19 -7.49
CA CYS A 25 -30.00 -16.75 -7.27
C CYS A 25 -28.65 -16.43 -6.64
N LEU A 26 -28.16 -17.21 -5.67
CA LEU A 26 -26.84 -17.02 -5.06
C LEU A 26 -25.70 -17.33 -6.03
N CYS A 27 -25.89 -18.33 -6.92
CA CYS A 27 -24.92 -18.63 -7.97
C CYS A 27 -24.93 -17.55 -9.07
N TRP A 28 -26.10 -16.98 -9.39
CA TRP A 28 -26.22 -15.82 -10.28
C TRP A 28 -25.63 -14.56 -9.67
N ILE A 29 -25.88 -14.28 -8.39
CA ILE A 29 -25.29 -13.15 -7.67
C ILE A 29 -23.77 -13.33 -7.58
N GLY A 30 -23.29 -14.54 -7.28
CA GLY A 30 -21.86 -14.86 -7.30
C GLY A 30 -21.22 -14.71 -8.68
N ALA A 31 -21.87 -15.17 -9.74
CA ALA A 31 -21.37 -15.02 -11.12
C ALA A 31 -21.41 -13.55 -11.60
N VAL A 32 -22.44 -12.79 -11.23
CA VAL A 32 -22.52 -11.34 -11.51
C VAL A 32 -21.47 -10.58 -10.72
N GLN A 33 -21.22 -10.94 -9.46
CA GLN A 33 -20.23 -10.28 -8.61
C GLN A 33 -18.78 -10.61 -9.03
N GLN A 34 -18.53 -11.84 -9.51
CA GLN A 34 -17.27 -12.22 -10.12
C GLN A 34 -17.05 -11.51 -11.49
N CYS A 35 -18.10 -11.36 -12.30
CA CYS A 35 -18.02 -10.65 -13.59
C CYS A 35 -17.83 -9.13 -13.40
N CYS A 36 -18.49 -8.53 -12.41
CA CYS A 36 -18.31 -7.12 -12.04
C CYS A 36 -16.90 -6.83 -11.51
N PHE A 37 -16.30 -7.74 -10.73
CA PHE A 37 -14.93 -7.54 -10.22
C PHE A 37 -13.84 -7.64 -11.30
N CYS A 38 -14.08 -8.42 -12.37
CA CYS A 38 -13.12 -8.55 -13.48
C CYS A 38 -13.26 -7.44 -14.54
N HIS A 39 -14.46 -6.91 -14.78
CA HIS A 39 -14.70 -5.84 -15.75
C HIS A 39 -14.53 -4.42 -15.17
N SER A 40 -14.72 -4.23 -13.86
CA SER A 40 -14.61 -2.90 -13.23
C SER A 40 -13.25 -2.22 -13.42
N PRO A 41 -12.08 -2.88 -13.31
CA PRO A 41 -10.80 -2.19 -13.49
C PRO A 41 -10.52 -1.83 -14.96
N ILE A 42 -11.01 -2.63 -15.92
CA ILE A 42 -10.83 -2.36 -17.36
C ILE A 42 -11.72 -1.19 -17.79
N VAL A 43 -13.00 -1.20 -17.38
CA VAL A 43 -13.92 -0.10 -17.66
C VAL A 43 -13.49 1.18 -16.92
N SER A 44 -13.02 1.07 -15.67
CA SER A 44 -12.49 2.21 -14.94
C SER A 44 -11.22 2.78 -15.58
N HIS A 45 -10.32 1.94 -16.09
CA HIS A 45 -9.13 2.40 -16.81
C HIS A 45 -9.49 3.10 -18.13
N MET A 46 -10.40 2.52 -18.92
CA MET A 46 -10.88 3.14 -20.17
C MET A 46 -11.56 4.49 -19.93
N VAL A 47 -12.39 4.60 -18.88
CA VAL A 47 -13.04 5.88 -18.54
C VAL A 47 -12.01 6.92 -18.08
N ILE A 48 -10.98 6.53 -17.32
CA ILE A 48 -9.90 7.43 -16.91
C ILE A 48 -9.11 7.91 -18.14
N GLU A 49 -8.83 7.00 -19.08
CA GLU A 49 -8.12 7.32 -20.32
C GLU A 49 -8.93 8.25 -21.23
N GLU A 50 -10.24 8.02 -21.38
CA GLU A 50 -11.12 8.92 -22.12
C GLU A 50 -11.21 10.31 -21.46
N VAL A 51 -11.31 10.36 -20.13
CA VAL A 51 -11.32 11.64 -19.39
C VAL A 51 -10.00 12.39 -19.56
N ASN A 52 -8.86 11.70 -19.49
CA ASN A 52 -7.55 12.31 -19.72
C ASN A 52 -7.41 12.82 -21.16
N CYS A 53 -7.84 12.04 -22.16
CA CYS A 53 -7.84 12.46 -23.56
C CYS A 53 -8.73 13.70 -23.80
N ILE A 54 -9.90 13.77 -23.17
CA ILE A 54 -10.77 14.95 -23.21
C ILE A 54 -10.09 16.15 -22.55
N GLN A 55 -9.43 15.95 -21.41
CA GLN A 55 -8.73 17.02 -20.70
C GLN A 55 -7.57 17.58 -21.52
N ASP A 56 -6.78 16.71 -22.16
CA ASP A 56 -5.68 17.11 -23.05
C ASP A 56 -6.20 17.90 -24.26
N ASN A 57 -7.28 17.43 -24.89
CA ASN A 57 -7.91 18.15 -26.01
C ASN A 57 -8.42 19.54 -25.60
N LEU A 58 -9.02 19.67 -24.41
CA LEU A 58 -9.47 20.96 -23.88
C LEU A 58 -8.29 21.91 -23.59
N ASP A 59 -7.16 21.38 -23.13
CA ASP A 59 -5.96 22.18 -22.87
C ASP A 59 -5.29 22.63 -24.19
N ILE A 60 -5.29 21.78 -25.22
CA ILE A 60 -4.86 22.14 -26.59
C ILE A 60 -5.79 23.23 -27.17
N GLU A 61 -7.11 23.06 -27.05
CA GLU A 61 -8.06 24.06 -27.54
C GLU A 61 -7.89 25.41 -26.82
N ARG A 62 -7.69 25.38 -25.50
CA ARG A 62 -7.45 26.58 -24.68
C ARG A 62 -6.19 27.30 -25.13
N THR A 63 -5.08 26.59 -25.31
CA THR A 63 -3.81 27.19 -25.74
C THR A 63 -3.88 27.72 -27.18
N CYS A 64 -4.54 27.01 -28.09
CA CYS A 64 -4.80 27.48 -29.45
C CYS A 64 -5.61 28.78 -29.46
N ARG A 65 -6.71 28.83 -28.70
CA ARG A 65 -7.55 30.03 -28.57
C ARG A 65 -6.76 31.22 -28.04
N GLN A 66 -5.98 31.02 -26.97
CA GLN A 66 -5.13 32.07 -26.39
C GLN A 66 -4.09 32.57 -27.39
N SER A 67 -3.49 31.69 -28.18
CA SER A 67 -2.54 32.05 -29.23
C SER A 67 -3.19 32.91 -30.33
N VAL A 68 -4.40 32.53 -30.79
CA VAL A 68 -5.16 33.29 -31.79
C VAL A 68 -5.59 34.66 -31.25
N GLU A 69 -6.05 34.74 -30.00
CA GLU A 69 -6.40 36.02 -29.35
C GLU A 69 -5.19 36.95 -29.21
N ALA A 70 -4.02 36.40 -28.87
CA ALA A 70 -2.77 37.15 -28.82
C ALA A 70 -2.35 37.67 -30.21
N LEU A 71 -2.48 36.83 -31.25
CA LEU A 71 -2.20 37.21 -32.64
C LEU A 71 -3.17 38.31 -33.11
N ALA A 72 -4.48 38.16 -32.88
CA ALA A 72 -5.48 39.15 -33.22
C ALA A 72 -5.22 40.49 -32.50
N SER A 73 -4.86 40.44 -31.23
CA SER A 73 -4.48 41.64 -30.45
C SER A 73 -3.24 42.33 -31.02
N LYS A 74 -2.22 41.55 -31.43
CA LYS A 74 -1.01 42.08 -32.07
C LYS A 74 -1.34 42.73 -33.41
N LEU A 75 -2.14 42.07 -34.24
CA LEU A 75 -2.56 42.57 -35.55
C LEU A 75 -3.42 43.84 -35.41
N ASN A 76 -4.30 43.91 -34.42
CA ASN A 76 -5.07 45.12 -34.14
C ASN A 76 -4.18 46.30 -33.69
N ARG A 77 -3.17 46.05 -32.83
CA ARG A 77 -2.18 47.08 -32.45
C ARG A 77 -1.38 47.56 -33.65
N GLN A 78 -0.98 46.65 -34.54
CA GLN A 78 -0.28 46.98 -35.78
C GLN A 78 -1.19 47.78 -36.72
N ASN A 79 -2.45 47.40 -36.91
CA ASN A 79 -3.43 48.14 -37.71
C ASN A 79 -3.71 49.54 -37.16
N CYS A 80 -3.85 49.70 -35.84
CA CYS A 80 -3.99 51.02 -35.22
C CYS A 80 -2.72 51.87 -35.40
N SER A 81 -1.53 51.27 -35.37
CA SER A 81 -0.27 51.95 -35.64
C SER A 81 -0.17 52.39 -37.12
N LEU A 82 -0.46 51.47 -38.04
CA LEU A 82 -0.50 51.72 -39.49
C LEU A 82 -1.53 52.79 -39.85
N LYS A 83 -2.74 52.73 -39.31
CA LYS A 83 -3.78 53.75 -39.53
C LYS A 83 -3.33 55.13 -39.06
N ARG A 84 -2.66 55.22 -37.91
CA ARG A 84 -2.08 56.49 -37.43
C ARG A 84 -0.97 57.01 -38.34
N LYS A 85 -0.07 56.14 -38.80
CA LYS A 85 1.00 56.50 -39.73
C LYS A 85 0.45 56.91 -41.10
N SER A 86 -0.46 56.12 -41.66
CA SER A 86 -1.14 56.40 -42.94
C SER A 86 -1.89 57.71 -42.89
N MET A 87 -2.62 58.01 -41.80
CA MET A 87 -3.28 59.30 -41.60
C MET A 87 -2.28 60.46 -41.57
N LEU A 88 -1.12 60.29 -40.92
CA LEU A 88 -0.07 61.30 -40.90
C LEU A 88 0.50 61.56 -42.30
N TYR A 89 0.79 60.50 -43.07
CA TYR A 89 1.27 60.64 -44.45
C TYR A 89 0.21 61.25 -45.37
N LEU A 90 -1.05 60.84 -45.25
CA LEU A 90 -2.16 61.41 -46.02
C LEU A 90 -2.38 62.90 -45.73
N ALA A 91 -2.12 63.36 -44.49
CA ALA A 91 -2.15 64.77 -44.15
C ALA A 91 -0.99 65.59 -44.74
N HIS A 92 0.10 64.93 -45.17
CA HIS A 92 1.25 65.55 -45.82
C HIS A 92 1.19 65.46 -47.36
N LEU A 93 0.27 64.68 -47.92
CA LEU A 93 0.04 64.57 -49.36
C LEU A 93 -1.01 65.61 -49.80
N GLY A 94 -0.72 66.36 -50.86
CA GLY A 94 -1.68 67.31 -51.45
C GLY A 94 -2.78 66.58 -52.24
N PRO A 95 -3.94 67.22 -52.49
CA PRO A 95 -5.02 66.62 -53.27
C PRO A 95 -4.63 66.20 -54.69
N GLU A 96 -3.56 66.78 -55.26
CA GLU A 96 -2.99 66.34 -56.55
C GLU A 96 -2.27 64.99 -56.47
N THR A 97 -1.52 64.72 -55.40
CA THR A 97 -0.77 63.45 -55.23
C THR A 97 -1.67 62.28 -54.88
N ILE A 98 -2.86 62.53 -54.31
CA ILE A 98 -3.85 61.49 -53.96
C ILE A 98 -4.61 61.02 -55.21
N ALA A 99 -4.77 61.88 -56.23
CA ALA A 99 -5.41 61.52 -57.49
C ALA A 99 -4.52 60.66 -58.41
N GLU A 100 -3.20 60.72 -58.22
CA GLU A 100 -2.20 59.98 -59.03
C GLU A 100 -2.02 58.52 -58.56
N ILE A 101 -2.52 58.16 -57.37
CA ILE A 101 -2.52 56.78 -56.82
C ILE A 101 -3.85 56.08 -57.16
N GLY A 102 -4.37 56.29 -58.36
CA GLY A 102 -5.37 55.41 -58.94
C GLY A 102 -4.70 54.09 -59.27
N LEU A 103 -4.80 53.11 -58.37
CA LEU A 103 -4.31 51.75 -58.58
C LEU A 103 -5.14 51.07 -59.69
N GLU A 104 -4.71 51.19 -60.93
CA GLU A 104 -4.86 50.11 -61.90
C GLU A 104 -3.85 49.02 -61.48
N ASP A 105 -4.34 47.80 -61.31
CA ASP A 105 -3.53 46.64 -60.92
C ASP A 105 -2.49 46.35 -62.02
N GLU A 106 -1.27 46.88 -61.87
CA GLU A 106 -0.10 46.46 -62.63
C GLU A 106 0.78 45.56 -61.77
N GLU A 107 0.99 44.33 -62.26
CA GLU A 107 1.83 43.29 -61.66
C GLU A 107 3.30 43.76 -61.61
N GLU A 108 3.93 43.70 -60.44
CA GLU A 108 5.32 44.10 -60.20
C GLU A 108 6.29 43.19 -60.98
N GLU A 109 7.04 43.77 -61.93
CA GLU A 109 8.37 43.28 -62.34
C GLU A 109 9.44 43.87 -61.41
N GLU A 110 10.22 42.99 -60.77
CA GLU A 110 11.40 43.38 -59.98
C GLU A 110 12.54 43.86 -60.89
N GLU A 111 12.94 45.13 -60.76
CA GLU A 111 14.30 45.56 -61.10
C GLU A 111 14.97 46.23 -59.89
N SER A 112 16.07 45.61 -59.47
CA SER A 112 16.99 46.10 -58.45
C SER A 112 17.83 47.28 -58.98
N VAL A 113 17.69 48.46 -58.36
CA VAL A 113 18.63 49.57 -58.55
C VAL A 113 19.38 49.84 -57.25
N ASP A 114 20.67 49.55 -57.32
CA ASP A 114 21.70 49.84 -56.34
C ASP A 114 21.87 51.36 -56.15
N THR A 115 21.99 51.86 -54.91
CA THR A 115 22.48 53.22 -54.67
C THR A 115 23.24 53.31 -53.36
N GLN A 116 24.56 53.18 -53.48
CA GLN A 116 25.56 53.58 -52.50
C GLN A 116 25.68 55.11 -52.42
N VAL A 117 25.58 55.69 -51.21
CA VAL A 117 26.27 56.95 -50.86
C VAL A 117 26.65 56.92 -49.37
N GLU A 118 27.84 56.40 -49.05
CA GLU A 118 28.52 56.70 -47.79
C GLU A 118 29.37 57.97 -47.96
N LYS A 119 29.08 59.00 -47.15
CA LYS A 119 29.76 60.30 -47.18
C LYS A 119 30.86 60.30 -46.11
N GLU A 120 32.11 60.08 -46.51
CA GLU A 120 33.28 60.01 -45.62
C GLU A 120 33.68 61.38 -45.04
N CYS A 121 33.94 61.44 -43.73
CA CYS A 121 34.38 62.63 -43.00
C CYS A 121 35.92 62.66 -42.87
N PHE A 122 36.59 63.66 -43.44
CA PHE A 122 38.06 63.72 -43.63
C PHE A 122 38.91 64.22 -42.42
N SER A 123 38.36 64.30 -41.20
CA SER A 123 39.16 64.70 -40.03
C SER A 123 39.95 63.52 -39.48
N ALA A 124 41.29 63.62 -39.39
CA ALA A 124 42.17 62.56 -38.87
C ALA A 124 41.80 62.13 -37.43
N HIS A 125 41.27 63.06 -36.63
CA HIS A 125 40.73 62.77 -35.31
C HIS A 125 39.50 61.88 -35.39
N CYS A 126 38.58 62.18 -36.32
CA CYS A 126 37.36 61.40 -36.56
C CYS A 126 37.70 59.96 -36.99
N GLN A 127 38.64 59.79 -37.93
CA GLN A 127 39.12 58.46 -38.35
C GLN A 127 39.75 57.66 -37.20
N SER A 128 40.57 58.27 -36.34
CA SER A 128 41.15 57.60 -35.17
C SER A 128 40.09 57.17 -34.14
N THR A 129 39.08 58.01 -33.88
CA THR A 129 37.97 57.61 -33.00
C THR A 129 37.13 56.49 -33.60
N ILE A 130 36.91 56.51 -34.93
CA ILE A 130 36.17 55.45 -35.62
C ILE A 130 36.91 54.11 -35.51
N THR A 131 38.24 54.08 -35.69
CA THR A 131 39.03 52.84 -35.57
C THR A 131 39.09 52.34 -34.13
N GLU A 132 39.23 53.22 -33.13
CA GLU A 132 39.19 52.84 -31.72
C GLU A 132 37.81 52.28 -31.31
N LEU A 133 36.72 52.92 -31.74
CA LEU A 133 35.36 52.45 -31.50
C LEU A 133 35.11 51.10 -32.19
N LYS A 134 35.60 50.91 -33.42
CA LYS A 134 35.54 49.61 -34.11
C LYS A 134 36.24 48.52 -33.30
N LYS A 135 37.44 48.77 -32.78
CA LYS A 135 38.16 47.81 -31.93
C LYS A 135 37.44 47.52 -30.61
N LYS A 136 36.83 48.52 -29.98
CA LYS A 136 36.00 48.33 -28.77
C LYS A 136 34.76 47.49 -29.08
N ILE A 137 34.09 47.74 -30.20
CA ILE A 137 32.94 46.93 -30.66
C ILE A 137 33.37 45.48 -30.88
N GLU A 138 34.50 45.25 -31.52
CA GLU A 138 35.02 43.90 -31.77
C GLU A 138 35.37 43.15 -30.47
N LEU A 139 36.04 43.82 -29.53
CA LEU A 139 36.31 43.26 -28.19
C LEU A 139 35.03 42.93 -27.43
N THR A 140 34.08 43.87 -27.36
CA THR A 140 32.79 43.65 -26.69
C THR A 140 31.97 42.55 -27.37
N LEU A 141 32.09 42.38 -28.68
CA LEU A 141 31.42 41.33 -29.43
C LEU A 141 32.02 39.96 -29.10
N GLU A 142 33.34 39.87 -28.91
CA GLU A 142 34.01 38.64 -28.49
C GLU A 142 33.70 38.29 -27.01
N GLU A 143 33.72 39.29 -26.12
CA GLU A 143 33.28 39.12 -24.71
C GLU A 143 31.83 38.67 -24.64
N LYS A 144 30.94 39.21 -25.48
CA LYS A 144 29.54 38.78 -25.57
C LYS A 144 29.42 37.33 -26.03
N LYS A 145 30.18 36.90 -27.04
CA LYS A 145 30.19 35.49 -27.48
C LYS A 145 30.64 34.58 -26.35
N GLN A 146 31.74 34.92 -25.68
CA GLN A 146 32.26 34.12 -24.56
C GLN A 146 31.23 34.03 -23.43
N ALA A 147 30.62 35.16 -23.03
CA ALA A 147 29.57 35.16 -22.01
C ALA A 147 28.32 34.36 -22.43
N THR A 148 28.01 34.29 -23.73
CA THR A 148 26.90 33.47 -24.24
C THR A 148 27.22 31.98 -24.12
N ILE A 149 28.44 31.58 -24.46
CA ILE A 149 28.91 30.19 -24.32
C ILE A 149 28.89 29.76 -22.84
N ASP A 150 29.41 30.61 -21.94
CA ASP A 150 29.43 30.32 -20.50
C ASP A 150 28.00 30.23 -19.92
N HIS A 151 27.10 31.10 -20.39
CA HIS A 151 25.68 31.05 -20.01
C HIS A 151 24.98 29.78 -20.53
N GLU A 152 25.29 29.33 -21.74
CA GLU A 152 24.76 28.07 -22.28
C GLU A 152 25.29 26.86 -21.52
N ALA A 153 26.59 26.81 -21.20
CA ALA A 153 27.20 25.75 -20.40
C ALA A 153 26.59 25.67 -18.99
N THR A 154 26.48 26.78 -18.28
CA THR A 154 25.85 26.81 -16.95
C THR A 154 24.36 26.46 -16.99
N ARG A 155 23.67 26.78 -18.08
CA ARG A 155 22.27 26.39 -18.30
C ARG A 155 22.13 24.88 -18.49
N GLU A 156 23.06 24.25 -19.19
CA GLU A 156 23.12 22.79 -19.36
C GLU A 156 23.40 22.09 -18.02
N GLU A 157 24.43 22.52 -17.29
CA GLU A 157 24.74 22.01 -15.94
C GLU A 157 23.55 22.12 -14.97
N LEU A 158 22.84 23.25 -14.99
CA LEU A 158 21.61 23.43 -14.20
C LEU A 158 20.48 22.50 -14.61
N SER A 159 20.39 22.14 -15.89
CA SER A 159 19.41 21.17 -16.39
C SER A 159 19.73 19.77 -15.88
N ASP A 160 21.00 19.36 -15.96
CA ASP A 160 21.47 18.04 -15.53
C ASP A 160 21.28 17.84 -14.03
N ILE A 161 21.69 18.81 -13.22
CA ILE A 161 21.51 18.77 -11.75
C ILE A 161 20.01 18.68 -11.38
N ARG A 162 19.13 19.34 -12.14
CA ARG A 162 17.68 19.24 -11.91
C ARG A 162 17.15 17.85 -12.23
N GLU A 163 17.63 17.21 -13.30
CA GLU A 163 17.24 15.85 -13.65
C GLU A 163 17.72 14.85 -12.59
N GLU A 164 18.98 14.97 -12.14
CA GLU A 164 19.53 14.15 -11.06
C GLU A 164 18.76 14.34 -9.75
N LEU A 165 18.42 15.58 -9.38
CA LEU A 165 17.60 15.86 -8.20
C LEU A 165 16.22 15.22 -8.28
N LEU A 166 15.59 15.20 -9.47
CA LEU A 166 14.30 14.55 -9.66
C LEU A 166 14.41 13.03 -9.56
N LYS A 167 15.49 12.43 -10.09
CA LYS A 167 15.77 11.00 -9.94
C LYS A 167 15.98 10.64 -8.47
N GLU A 168 16.82 11.38 -7.76
CA GLU A 168 17.08 11.15 -6.33
C GLU A 168 15.81 11.30 -5.49
N LYS A 169 14.96 12.29 -5.78
CA LYS A 169 13.65 12.43 -5.11
C LYS A 169 12.73 11.24 -5.35
N HIS A 170 12.73 10.69 -6.57
CA HIS A 170 11.97 9.51 -6.90
C HIS A 170 12.50 8.28 -6.15
N ASP A 171 13.80 8.06 -6.17
CA ASP A 171 14.47 6.95 -5.49
C ASP A 171 14.26 7.02 -3.98
N ASN A 172 14.35 8.21 -3.38
CA ASN A 172 14.07 8.43 -1.97
C ASN A 172 12.62 8.07 -1.61
N MET A 173 11.64 8.44 -2.46
CA MET A 173 10.24 8.08 -2.27
C MET A 173 10.02 6.56 -2.33
N VAL A 174 10.69 5.86 -3.26
CA VAL A 174 10.66 4.40 -3.36
C VAL A 174 11.28 3.75 -2.12
N LEU A 175 12.43 4.25 -1.66
CA LEU A 175 13.09 3.77 -0.44
C LEU A 175 12.24 3.97 0.82
N ILE A 176 11.55 5.12 0.95
CA ILE A 176 10.61 5.37 2.04
C ILE A 176 9.46 4.36 1.98
N ALA A 177 8.86 4.14 0.80
CA ALA A 177 7.77 3.18 0.64
C ALA A 177 8.20 1.75 1.02
N GLU A 178 9.39 1.34 0.58
CA GLU A 178 9.98 0.03 0.91
C GLU A 178 10.28 -0.09 2.41
N THR A 179 10.81 0.96 3.05
CA THR A 179 11.04 1.02 4.50
C THR A 179 9.73 0.86 5.27
N VAL A 180 8.65 1.52 4.84
CA VAL A 180 7.32 1.38 5.43
C VAL A 180 6.80 -0.06 5.26
N ARG A 181 7.01 -0.67 4.07
CA ARG A 181 6.64 -2.06 3.81
C ARG A 181 7.39 -3.03 4.72
N GLN A 182 8.69 -2.86 4.88
CA GLN A 182 9.53 -3.67 5.76
C GLN A 182 9.13 -3.53 7.23
N LYS A 183 8.84 -2.31 7.70
CA LYS A 183 8.32 -2.08 9.06
C LYS A 183 6.99 -2.80 9.30
N LYS A 184 6.06 -2.74 8.34
CA LYS A 184 4.78 -3.49 8.42
C LYS A 184 5.00 -5.00 8.47
N LEU A 185 5.95 -5.51 7.70
CA LEU A 185 6.29 -6.93 7.70
C LEU A 185 6.94 -7.35 9.03
N LEU A 186 7.86 -6.55 9.56
CA LEU A 186 8.49 -6.78 10.86
C LEU A 186 7.46 -6.81 11.99
N ALA A 187 6.48 -5.90 11.97
CA ALA A 187 5.38 -5.90 12.94
C ALA A 187 4.57 -7.21 12.91
N LYS A 188 4.33 -7.79 11.72
CA LYS A 188 3.67 -9.10 11.60
C LYS A 188 4.52 -10.22 12.20
N TYR A 189 5.82 -10.24 11.93
CA TYR A 189 6.73 -11.23 12.52
C TYR A 189 6.79 -11.10 14.03
N ASN A 190 6.94 -9.88 14.57
CA ASN A 190 6.94 -9.64 16.01
C ASN A 190 5.64 -10.12 16.68
N ARG A 191 4.48 -9.92 16.04
CA ARG A 191 3.21 -10.44 16.55
C ARG A 191 3.18 -11.98 16.59
N VAL A 192 3.68 -12.64 15.55
CA VAL A 192 3.77 -14.12 15.53
C VAL A 192 4.76 -14.61 16.58
N SER A 193 5.89 -13.93 16.76
CA SER A 193 6.87 -14.25 17.79
C SER A 193 6.31 -14.09 19.21
N LEU A 194 5.47 -13.08 19.45
CA LEU A 194 4.75 -12.92 20.72
C LEU A 194 3.81 -14.10 20.99
N PHE A 195 2.98 -14.47 20.00
CA PHE A 195 2.11 -15.65 20.14
C PHE A 195 2.91 -16.93 20.41
N ALA A 196 4.06 -17.12 19.76
CA ALA A 196 4.90 -18.28 20.00
C ALA A 196 5.45 -18.32 21.43
N VAL A 197 5.78 -17.16 22.01
CA VAL A 197 6.24 -17.03 23.40
C VAL A 197 5.10 -17.33 24.37
N GLU A 198 3.91 -16.76 24.14
CA GLU A 198 2.71 -17.01 24.95
C GLU A 198 2.32 -18.50 24.95
N GLU A 199 2.31 -19.15 23.77
CA GLU A 199 2.03 -20.59 23.64
C GLU A 199 3.09 -21.45 24.36
N TYR A 200 4.36 -21.06 24.29
CA TYR A 200 5.42 -21.75 25.04
C TYR A 200 5.20 -21.66 26.55
N GLU A 201 4.83 -20.48 27.07
CA GLU A 201 4.54 -20.27 28.48
C GLU A 201 3.35 -21.10 28.94
N ALA A 202 2.26 -21.10 28.19
CA ALA A 202 1.09 -21.92 28.51
C ALA A 202 1.43 -23.42 28.53
N LEU A 203 2.26 -23.89 27.59
CA LEU A 203 2.76 -25.27 27.60
C LEU A 203 3.68 -25.56 28.80
N GLN A 204 4.51 -24.59 29.20
CA GLN A 204 5.40 -24.71 30.35
C GLN A 204 4.59 -24.83 31.65
N GLU A 205 3.57 -23.98 31.84
CA GLU A 205 2.65 -24.05 32.99
C GLU A 205 1.93 -25.40 33.06
N ASN A 206 1.41 -25.88 31.92
CA ASN A 206 0.75 -27.19 31.84
C ASN A 206 1.70 -28.34 32.20
N LEU A 207 2.95 -28.28 31.71
CA LEU A 207 3.96 -29.29 32.03
C LEU A 207 4.30 -29.32 33.52
N ASP A 208 4.39 -28.15 34.15
CA ASP A 208 4.71 -28.06 35.57
C ASP A 208 3.55 -28.58 36.44
N LEU A 209 2.30 -28.25 36.08
CA LEU A 209 1.12 -28.87 36.70
C LEU A 209 1.09 -30.40 36.52
N GLU A 210 1.41 -30.91 35.33
CA GLU A 210 1.46 -32.36 35.08
C GLU A 210 2.50 -33.06 35.97
N LYS A 211 3.67 -32.44 36.16
CA LYS A 211 4.70 -32.97 37.07
C LYS A 211 4.22 -33.01 38.51
N GLU A 212 3.55 -31.96 38.97
CA GLU A 212 3.00 -31.88 40.33
C GLU A 212 1.94 -32.97 40.56
N LEU A 213 0.97 -33.08 39.65
CA LEU A 213 -0.07 -34.11 39.73
C LEU A 213 0.52 -35.52 39.66
N ARG A 214 1.57 -35.73 38.85
CA ARG A 214 2.29 -37.00 38.80
C ARG A 214 2.96 -37.31 40.13
N ALA A 215 3.63 -36.32 40.73
CA ALA A 215 4.28 -36.49 42.02
C ALA A 215 3.26 -36.80 43.12
N GLU A 216 2.12 -36.12 43.13
CA GLU A 216 1.02 -36.37 44.06
C GLU A 216 0.44 -37.78 43.88
N ALA A 217 0.20 -38.21 42.63
CA ALA A 217 -0.26 -39.56 42.33
C ALA A 217 0.74 -40.64 42.78
N GLU A 218 2.05 -40.38 42.64
CA GLU A 218 3.10 -41.29 43.12
C GLU A 218 3.12 -41.37 44.66
N ILE A 219 2.93 -40.25 45.36
CA ILE A 219 2.81 -40.21 46.82
C ILE A 219 1.58 -41.01 47.25
N PHE A 220 0.42 -40.72 46.66
CA PHE A 220 -0.84 -41.40 46.97
C PHE A 220 -0.74 -42.92 46.76
N ALA A 221 -0.14 -43.37 45.65
CA ALA A 221 0.07 -44.79 45.37
C ALA A 221 0.97 -45.47 46.42
N ARG A 222 2.01 -44.78 46.90
CA ARG A 222 2.89 -45.28 47.97
C ARG A 222 2.14 -45.40 49.28
N GLU A 223 1.37 -44.38 49.66
CA GLU A 223 0.56 -44.37 50.88
C GLU A 223 -0.47 -45.50 50.86
N MET A 224 -1.22 -45.64 49.77
CA MET A 224 -2.18 -46.72 49.59
C MET A 224 -1.53 -48.10 49.70
N LEU A 225 -0.33 -48.29 49.12
CA LEU A 225 0.40 -49.55 49.22
C LEU A 225 0.89 -49.84 50.65
N VAL A 226 1.28 -48.81 51.40
CA VAL A 226 1.64 -48.93 52.82
C VAL A 226 0.40 -49.33 53.63
N GLU A 227 -0.73 -48.67 53.43
CA GLU A 227 -1.99 -48.99 54.12
C GLU A 227 -2.50 -50.39 53.76
N GLN A 228 -2.47 -50.78 52.49
CA GLN A 228 -2.81 -52.15 52.06
C GLN A 228 -1.93 -53.19 52.76
N LYS A 229 -0.60 -52.93 52.88
CA LYS A 229 0.31 -53.82 53.61
C LYS A 229 0.00 -53.86 55.10
N LYS A 230 -0.37 -52.75 55.72
CA LYS A 230 -0.79 -52.70 57.14
C LYS A 230 -2.08 -53.50 57.35
N LEU A 231 -3.11 -53.27 56.54
CA LEU A 231 -4.38 -53.99 56.60
C LEU A 231 -4.20 -55.49 56.35
N ASN A 232 -3.40 -55.88 55.35
CA ASN A 232 -3.11 -57.30 55.08
C ASN A 232 -2.40 -57.98 56.26
N ARG A 233 -1.52 -57.28 56.98
CA ARG A 233 -0.89 -57.82 58.20
C ARG A 233 -1.92 -57.97 59.32
N GLN A 234 -2.77 -56.96 59.53
CA GLN A 234 -3.81 -57.02 60.55
C GLN A 234 -4.83 -58.13 60.28
N SER A 235 -5.30 -58.27 59.04
CA SER A 235 -6.23 -59.33 58.64
C SER A 235 -5.60 -60.71 58.76
N GLN A 236 -4.32 -60.87 58.39
CA GLN A 236 -3.60 -62.13 58.57
C GLN A 236 -3.43 -62.51 60.05
N ILE A 237 -3.25 -61.52 60.94
CA ILE A 237 -3.19 -61.77 62.40
C ILE A 237 -4.56 -62.22 62.91
N LEU A 238 -5.64 -61.52 62.55
CA LEU A 238 -7.01 -61.89 62.95
C LEU A 238 -7.40 -63.29 62.44
N LEU A 239 -7.14 -63.58 61.17
CA LEU A 239 -7.38 -64.90 60.58
C LEU A 239 -6.64 -66.04 61.29
N LYS A 240 -5.47 -65.75 61.88
CA LYS A 240 -4.70 -66.72 62.66
C LYS A 240 -5.14 -66.82 64.13
N SER A 241 -5.78 -65.79 64.69
CA SER A 241 -6.14 -65.72 66.11
C SER A 241 -7.61 -66.01 66.40
N SER A 242 -8.51 -65.93 65.41
CA SER A 242 -9.94 -66.21 65.58
C SER A 242 -10.42 -67.36 64.71
N SER A 243 -11.10 -68.35 65.30
CA SER A 243 -12.09 -69.15 64.57
C SER A 243 -13.24 -68.21 64.18
N PRO A 244 -13.59 -68.04 62.89
CA PRO A 244 -14.64 -67.12 62.51
C PRO A 244 -15.97 -67.56 63.12
N SER A 245 -16.63 -66.67 63.87
CA SER A 245 -18.03 -66.87 64.23
C SER A 245 -18.89 -66.65 62.99
N ASP A 246 -19.84 -67.54 62.72
CA ASP A 246 -20.69 -67.51 61.50
C ASP A 246 -21.38 -66.16 61.27
N THR A 247 -21.72 -65.45 62.34
CA THR A 247 -22.32 -64.10 62.30
C THR A 247 -21.38 -63.03 61.76
N LEU A 248 -20.08 -63.10 62.08
CA LEU A 248 -19.07 -62.17 61.55
C LEU A 248 -18.85 -62.43 60.05
N GLN A 249 -18.84 -63.70 59.64
CA GLN A 249 -18.67 -64.06 58.23
C GLN A 249 -19.87 -63.64 57.38
N ALA A 250 -21.09 -63.75 57.91
CA ALA A 250 -22.29 -63.21 57.29
C ALA A 250 -22.21 -61.69 57.13
N ALA A 251 -21.84 -60.95 58.18
CA ALA A 251 -21.70 -59.49 58.14
C ALA A 251 -20.64 -59.02 57.13
N LEU A 252 -19.49 -59.70 57.04
CA LEU A 252 -18.45 -59.40 56.05
C LEU A 252 -18.91 -59.67 54.60
N THR A 253 -19.73 -60.70 54.41
CA THR A 253 -20.34 -61.01 53.11
C THR A 253 -21.33 -59.91 52.71
N ASP A 254 -22.15 -59.44 53.65
CA ASP A 254 -23.06 -58.33 53.42
C ASP A 254 -22.34 -57.00 53.14
N VAL A 255 -21.27 -56.69 53.87
CA VAL A 255 -20.44 -55.49 53.57
C VAL A 255 -19.84 -55.59 52.17
N THR A 256 -19.33 -56.76 51.77
CA THR A 256 -18.78 -56.96 50.41
C THR A 256 -19.86 -56.76 49.35
N ARG A 257 -21.06 -57.32 49.56
CA ARG A 257 -22.20 -57.18 48.66
C ARG A 257 -22.68 -55.73 48.55
N LEU A 258 -22.79 -55.04 49.69
CA LEU A 258 -23.21 -53.64 49.74
C LEU A 258 -22.17 -52.72 49.09
N THR A 259 -20.87 -52.97 49.30
CA THR A 259 -19.79 -52.22 48.64
C THR A 259 -19.83 -52.41 47.12
N GLN A 260 -20.01 -53.64 46.62
CA GLN A 260 -20.18 -53.91 45.19
C GLN A 260 -21.43 -53.23 44.61
N ALA A 261 -22.55 -53.26 45.36
CA ALA A 261 -23.78 -52.57 44.96
C ALA A 261 -23.58 -51.04 44.88
N LEU A 262 -22.86 -50.45 45.84
CA LEU A 262 -22.56 -49.03 45.85
C LEU A 262 -21.61 -48.62 44.71
N GLU A 263 -20.56 -49.40 44.45
CA GLU A 263 -19.63 -49.16 43.34
C GLU A 263 -20.32 -49.27 41.98
N SER A 264 -21.16 -50.28 41.78
CA SER A 264 -21.95 -50.42 40.55
C SER A 264 -22.92 -49.26 40.38
N GLN A 265 -23.60 -48.80 41.44
CA GLN A 265 -24.46 -47.62 41.38
C GLN A 265 -23.67 -46.34 41.06
N ARG A 266 -22.48 -46.16 41.65
CA ARG A 266 -21.58 -45.03 41.34
C ARG A 266 -21.16 -45.03 39.87
N LEU A 267 -20.80 -46.20 39.32
CA LEU A 267 -20.41 -46.34 37.92
C LEU A 267 -21.57 -46.00 36.98
N VAL A 268 -22.77 -46.48 37.28
CA VAL A 268 -23.99 -46.18 36.50
C VAL A 268 -24.29 -44.68 36.52
N HIS A 269 -24.24 -44.02 37.68
CA HIS A 269 -24.43 -42.57 37.77
C HIS A 269 -23.36 -41.81 36.98
N GLN A 270 -22.10 -42.22 37.06
CA GLN A 270 -21.01 -41.59 36.32
C GLN A 270 -21.22 -41.70 34.80
N GLN A 271 -21.67 -42.86 34.32
CA GLN A 271 -22.00 -43.06 32.90
C GLN A 271 -23.21 -42.22 32.47
N GLN A 272 -24.24 -42.11 33.31
CA GLN A 272 -25.41 -41.28 33.05
C GLN A 272 -25.03 -39.79 32.96
N MET A 273 -24.20 -39.29 33.87
CA MET A 273 -23.71 -37.91 33.84
C MET A 273 -22.94 -37.62 32.55
N LYS A 274 -22.00 -38.50 32.16
CA LYS A 274 -21.28 -38.38 30.89
C LYS A 274 -22.21 -38.36 29.68
N GLY A 275 -23.23 -39.23 29.66
CA GLY A 275 -24.21 -39.26 28.56
C GLY A 275 -25.02 -37.96 28.46
N ILE A 276 -25.43 -37.38 29.58
CA ILE A 276 -26.14 -36.09 29.62
C ILE A 276 -25.21 -34.94 29.16
N GLU A 277 -23.95 -34.93 29.60
CA GLU A 277 -22.95 -33.94 29.18
C GLU A 277 -22.69 -34.00 27.66
N GLU A 278 -22.54 -35.21 27.11
CA GLU A 278 -22.36 -35.43 25.67
C GLU A 278 -23.60 -35.01 24.88
N GLN A 279 -24.81 -35.27 25.39
CA GLN A 279 -26.06 -34.79 24.78
C GLN A 279 -26.14 -33.26 24.79
N LEU A 280 -25.75 -32.62 25.89
CA LEU A 280 -25.73 -31.16 25.99
C LEU A 280 -24.72 -30.54 25.02
N ARG A 281 -23.52 -31.13 24.91
CA ARG A 281 -22.49 -30.69 23.97
C ARG A 281 -22.86 -30.97 22.51
N GLY A 282 -23.58 -32.07 22.27
CA GLY A 282 -24.06 -32.48 20.96
C GLY A 282 -25.30 -31.74 20.48
N SER A 283 -26.04 -31.11 21.40
CA SER A 283 -27.27 -30.36 21.15
C SER A 283 -27.09 -29.30 20.07
N GLU A 284 -28.06 -29.22 19.16
CA GLU A 284 -28.09 -28.22 18.09
C GLU A 284 -28.06 -26.80 18.67
N LEU A 285 -28.75 -26.56 19.79
CA LEU A 285 -28.74 -25.28 20.47
C LEU A 285 -27.33 -24.85 20.93
N HIS A 286 -26.53 -25.79 21.46
CA HIS A 286 -25.16 -25.46 21.89
C HIS A 286 -24.28 -25.08 20.70
N LYS A 287 -24.42 -25.79 19.57
CA LYS A 287 -23.72 -25.47 18.32
C LYS A 287 -24.17 -24.14 17.74
N GLU A 288 -25.46 -23.83 17.80
CA GLU A 288 -26.02 -22.54 17.38
C GLU A 288 -25.49 -21.39 18.24
N VAL A 289 -25.43 -21.56 19.56
CA VAL A 289 -24.83 -20.56 20.47
C VAL A 289 -23.38 -20.29 20.10
N LEU A 290 -22.56 -21.33 19.91
CA LEU A 290 -21.16 -21.17 19.48
C LEU A 290 -21.05 -20.49 18.11
N ALA A 291 -21.93 -20.81 17.16
CA ALA A 291 -21.95 -20.18 15.84
C ALA A 291 -22.34 -18.70 15.92
N LEU A 292 -23.33 -18.36 16.76
CA LEU A 292 -23.74 -16.97 17.00
C LEU A 292 -22.64 -16.18 17.71
N GLN A 293 -21.94 -16.76 18.68
CA GLN A 293 -20.80 -16.14 19.34
C GLN A 293 -19.70 -15.78 18.33
N ARG A 294 -19.31 -16.71 17.45
CA ARG A 294 -18.34 -16.44 16.37
C ARG A 294 -18.82 -15.35 15.41
N LYS A 295 -20.12 -15.35 15.08
CA LYS A 295 -20.69 -14.32 14.21
C LYS A 295 -20.65 -12.94 14.87
N LEU A 296 -20.91 -12.86 16.17
CA LEU A 296 -20.81 -11.61 16.93
C LEU A 296 -19.36 -11.10 16.98
N GLU A 297 -18.38 -11.99 17.13
CA GLU A 297 -16.96 -11.65 17.12
C GLU A 297 -16.52 -11.06 15.76
N LEU A 298 -16.93 -11.69 14.65
CA LEU A 298 -16.68 -11.15 13.31
C LEU A 298 -17.33 -9.78 13.09
N LEU A 299 -18.60 -9.62 13.50
CA LEU A 299 -19.30 -8.33 13.39
C LEU A 299 -18.66 -7.25 14.27
N ALA A 300 -18.13 -7.61 15.43
CA ALA A 300 -17.41 -6.67 16.30
C ALA A 300 -16.11 -6.20 15.65
N GLU A 301 -15.40 -7.08 14.96
CA GLU A 301 -14.17 -6.75 14.23
C GLU A 301 -14.45 -5.88 12.99
N GLU A 302 -15.49 -6.20 12.22
CA GLU A 302 -15.96 -5.36 11.11
C GLU A 302 -16.33 -3.95 11.60
N LYS A 303 -17.06 -3.86 12.73
CA LYS A 303 -17.39 -2.57 13.35
C LYS A 303 -16.12 -1.80 13.72
N ARG A 304 -15.14 -2.45 14.35
CA ARG A 304 -13.85 -1.84 14.71
C ARG A 304 -13.11 -1.31 13.49
N GLU A 305 -13.09 -2.07 12.40
CA GLU A 305 -12.47 -1.65 11.13
C GLU A 305 -13.20 -0.45 10.51
N HIS A 306 -14.54 -0.43 10.54
CA HIS A 306 -15.33 0.71 10.10
C HIS A 306 -15.08 1.96 10.94
N GLU A 307 -14.99 1.82 12.26
CA GLU A 307 -14.65 2.91 13.18
C GLU A 307 -13.25 3.47 12.90
N GLU A 308 -12.27 2.60 12.63
CA GLU A 308 -10.91 2.97 12.24
C GLU A 308 -10.91 3.76 10.92
N ARG A 309 -11.53 3.22 9.85
CA ARG A 309 -11.68 3.92 8.56
C ARG A 309 -12.38 5.27 8.72
N TYR A 310 -13.45 5.33 9.51
CA TYR A 310 -14.16 6.58 9.80
C TYR A 310 -13.26 7.59 10.52
N SER A 311 -12.46 7.14 11.48
CA SER A 311 -11.52 8.00 12.20
C SER A 311 -10.45 8.57 11.28
N THR A 312 -9.88 7.75 10.39
CA THR A 312 -8.88 8.18 9.39
C THR A 312 -9.47 9.18 8.41
N ALA A 313 -10.62 8.86 7.81
CA ALA A 313 -11.31 9.76 6.89
C ALA A 313 -11.69 11.09 7.56
N LYS A 314 -12.03 11.07 8.85
CA LYS A 314 -12.31 12.28 9.64
C LYS A 314 -11.05 13.13 9.85
N VAL A 315 -9.88 12.51 10.04
CA VAL A 315 -8.60 13.23 10.13
C VAL A 315 -8.25 13.84 8.78
N GLU A 316 -8.29 13.05 7.70
CA GLU A 316 -8.05 13.55 6.33
C GLU A 316 -8.98 14.71 5.95
N ALA A 317 -10.26 14.62 6.31
CA ALA A 317 -11.21 15.70 6.08
C ALA A 317 -10.88 16.98 6.87
N LYS A 318 -10.27 16.86 8.07
CA LYS A 318 -9.78 18.03 8.82
C LYS A 318 -8.54 18.63 8.17
N ASP A 319 -7.62 17.79 7.70
CA ASP A 319 -6.38 18.24 7.05
C ASP A 319 -6.67 18.94 5.72
N LEU A 320 -7.61 18.39 4.94
CA LEU A 320 -8.12 19.02 3.71
C LEU A 320 -8.81 20.36 3.99
N LYS A 321 -9.60 20.46 5.07
CA LYS A 321 -10.20 21.74 5.47
C LYS A 321 -9.13 22.78 5.80
N PHE A 322 -8.09 22.39 6.55
CA PHE A 322 -6.98 23.28 6.88
C PHE A 322 -6.22 23.76 5.63
N THR A 323 -5.93 22.85 4.69
CA THR A 323 -5.26 23.21 3.43
C THR A 323 -6.12 24.12 2.55
N VAL A 324 -7.43 23.89 2.48
CA VAL A 324 -8.36 24.79 1.80
C VAL A 324 -8.37 26.17 2.44
N GLU A 325 -8.43 26.27 3.77
CA GLU A 325 -8.35 27.54 4.50
C GLU A 325 -7.03 28.28 4.23
N GLU A 326 -5.90 27.56 4.19
CA GLU A 326 -4.59 28.14 3.88
C GLU A 326 -4.52 28.67 2.44
N LEU A 327 -5.01 27.89 1.47
CA LEU A 327 -5.10 28.31 0.06
C LEU A 327 -6.04 29.51 -0.10
N GLN A 328 -7.16 29.54 0.62
CA GLN A 328 -8.09 30.66 0.61
C GLN A 328 -7.46 31.94 1.19
N LYS A 329 -6.65 31.82 2.26
CA LYS A 329 -5.85 32.95 2.79
C LYS A 329 -4.82 33.44 1.78
N LYS A 330 -4.09 32.54 1.09
CA LYS A 330 -3.13 32.91 0.04
C LYS A 330 -3.82 33.60 -1.13
N LEU A 331 -4.98 33.11 -1.54
CA LEU A 331 -5.79 33.72 -2.61
C LEU A 331 -6.31 35.11 -2.19
N GLN A 332 -6.78 35.27 -0.95
CA GLN A 332 -7.19 36.58 -0.42
C GLN A 332 -6.03 37.56 -0.33
N ALA A 333 -4.83 37.11 0.04
CA ALA A 333 -3.62 37.95 0.05
C ALA A 333 -3.21 38.42 -1.35
N LEU A 334 -3.46 37.62 -2.40
CA LEU A 334 -3.26 38.02 -3.79
C LEU A 334 -4.39 38.92 -4.32
N SER A 335 -5.62 38.75 -3.81
CA SER A 335 -6.79 39.53 -4.24
C SER A 335 -6.91 40.89 -3.54
N ASN A 336 -6.33 41.07 -2.36
CA ASN A 336 -6.29 42.34 -1.61
C ASN A 336 -4.84 42.71 -1.27
N PRO A 337 -4.10 43.34 -2.20
CA PRO A 337 -2.79 43.89 -1.90
C PRO A 337 -2.92 44.99 -0.82
N PRO A 338 -2.01 45.09 0.16
CA PRO A 338 -1.99 46.20 1.09
C PRO A 338 -1.85 47.53 0.33
N PRO A 339 -2.46 48.64 0.82
CA PRO A 339 -2.35 49.93 0.16
C PRO A 339 -0.88 50.36 0.12
N ALA A 340 -0.35 50.50 -1.09
CA ALA A 340 1.00 50.98 -1.31
C ALA A 340 1.15 52.42 -0.77
N PRO A 341 2.25 52.74 -0.05
CA PRO A 341 2.62 54.12 0.20
C PRO A 341 2.90 54.85 -1.13
N ALA A 342 2.63 56.16 -1.14
CA ALA A 342 2.58 57.01 -2.33
C ALA A 342 3.84 56.92 -3.23
N PRO A 343 3.69 57.02 -4.56
CA PRO A 343 4.79 56.90 -5.50
C PRO A 343 5.67 58.16 -5.49
N ALA A 344 6.99 57.94 -5.44
CA ALA A 344 8.00 58.95 -5.79
C ALA A 344 7.98 59.20 -7.31
N PRO A 345 8.38 60.40 -7.78
CA PRO A 345 8.27 60.81 -9.18
C PRO A 345 9.13 59.93 -10.13
N PRO A 346 8.72 59.78 -11.40
CA PRO A 346 9.32 58.84 -12.34
C PRO A 346 10.69 59.32 -12.86
N PRO A 347 11.69 58.43 -12.95
CA PRO A 347 12.90 58.66 -13.74
C PRO A 347 12.62 58.55 -15.25
N PRO A 348 13.45 59.20 -16.09
CA PRO A 348 13.25 59.28 -17.54
C PRO A 348 13.40 57.91 -18.26
N PRO A 349 12.74 57.73 -19.42
CA PRO A 349 12.66 56.45 -20.12
C PRO A 349 13.99 56.08 -20.84
N PRO A 350 14.46 54.82 -20.71
CA PRO A 350 15.52 54.29 -21.56
C PRO A 350 14.98 53.86 -22.95
N PRO A 351 15.84 53.87 -24.00
CA PRO A 351 15.48 53.56 -25.38
C PRO A 351 15.19 52.06 -25.62
N PRO A 352 14.39 51.72 -26.65
CA PRO A 352 13.94 50.35 -26.92
C PRO A 352 15.03 49.47 -27.57
N PRO A 353 15.20 48.20 -27.15
CA PRO A 353 16.05 47.22 -27.82
C PRO A 353 15.37 46.55 -29.05
N PRO A 354 16.15 46.10 -30.04
CA PRO A 354 15.67 45.48 -31.28
C PRO A 354 15.21 44.01 -31.09
N PRO A 355 14.29 43.50 -31.95
CA PRO A 355 13.77 42.13 -31.87
C PRO A 355 14.70 41.11 -32.53
N ALA A 356 14.94 39.99 -31.86
CA ALA A 356 15.62 38.81 -32.40
C ALA A 356 14.62 37.78 -32.97
N PRO A 357 15.05 36.91 -33.91
CA PRO A 357 14.17 36.02 -34.67
C PRO A 357 13.78 34.74 -33.91
N LEU A 358 12.65 34.18 -34.32
CA LEU A 358 12.08 32.91 -33.86
C LEU A 358 12.74 31.75 -34.61
N THR A 359 13.31 30.78 -33.89
CA THR A 359 13.61 29.44 -34.39
C THR A 359 12.88 28.41 -33.53
N ASN A 360 11.99 27.65 -34.17
CA ASN A 360 11.34 26.46 -33.63
C ASN A 360 12.27 25.25 -33.72
N PRO A 361 12.30 24.39 -32.69
CA PRO A 361 12.47 22.96 -32.91
C PRO A 361 11.50 22.16 -32.02
N LEU A 362 10.34 21.79 -32.56
CA LEU A 362 9.44 20.79 -31.97
C LEU A 362 9.24 19.69 -32.99
N GLY A 363 10.07 18.65 -32.87
CA GLY A 363 10.02 17.50 -33.75
C GLY A 363 10.98 16.41 -33.34
N CYS A 364 11.01 16.00 -32.06
CA CYS A 364 11.74 14.80 -31.63
C CYS A 364 11.23 14.11 -30.35
N THR A 365 10.19 14.59 -29.68
CA THR A 365 9.78 14.06 -28.36
C THR A 365 8.75 12.92 -28.38
N LEU A 366 8.22 12.55 -29.55
CA LEU A 366 7.15 11.53 -29.64
C LEU A 366 7.64 10.12 -29.99
N PHE A 367 8.88 9.95 -30.45
CA PHE A 367 9.41 8.63 -30.81
C PHE A 367 9.97 7.84 -29.59
N LEU A 368 10.44 8.54 -28.55
CA LEU A 368 11.03 7.92 -27.35
C LEU A 368 9.99 7.43 -26.34
N VAL A 369 8.76 7.94 -26.40
CA VAL A 369 7.68 7.56 -25.47
C VAL A 369 7.04 6.22 -25.87
N TRP A 370 7.04 5.89 -27.16
CA TRP A 370 6.45 4.63 -27.65
C TRP A 370 7.36 3.40 -27.42
N ILE A 371 8.69 3.57 -27.41
CA ILE A 371 9.65 2.47 -27.17
C ILE A 371 9.65 2.03 -25.69
N LYS A 372 9.31 2.92 -24.76
CA LYS A 372 9.42 2.67 -23.31
C LYS A 372 8.23 1.92 -22.70
N ILE A 373 7.12 1.78 -23.43
CA ILE A 373 5.89 1.11 -22.96
C ILE A 373 5.92 -0.41 -23.24
N GLN A 374 6.71 -0.88 -24.22
CA GLN A 374 6.84 -2.32 -24.50
C GLN A 374 7.75 -3.07 -23.52
N GLU A 375 8.80 -2.45 -22.97
CA GLU A 375 9.73 -3.12 -22.04
C GLU A 375 9.13 -3.40 -20.66
N ILE A 376 8.29 -2.50 -20.13
CA ILE A 376 7.70 -2.64 -18.79
C ILE A 376 6.72 -3.82 -18.72
N THR A 377 6.04 -4.11 -19.82
CA THR A 377 5.10 -5.24 -19.93
C THR A 377 5.83 -6.59 -19.93
N TYR A 378 7.04 -6.65 -20.50
CA TYR A 378 7.84 -7.88 -20.60
C TYR A 378 8.53 -8.22 -19.27
N VAL A 379 9.06 -7.22 -18.55
CA VAL A 379 9.73 -7.41 -17.25
C VAL A 379 8.74 -7.85 -16.17
N LEU A 380 7.51 -7.31 -16.16
CA LEU A 380 6.47 -7.72 -15.20
C LEU A 380 5.98 -9.16 -15.44
N PHE A 381 5.92 -9.60 -16.71
CA PHE A 381 5.57 -10.97 -17.09
C PHE A 381 6.68 -11.98 -16.71
N LEU A 382 7.95 -11.62 -16.89
CA LEU A 382 9.11 -12.43 -16.49
C LEU A 382 9.23 -12.59 -14.96
N CYS A 383 8.96 -11.53 -14.18
CA CYS A 383 8.94 -11.63 -12.72
C CYS A 383 7.84 -12.56 -12.20
N LEU A 384 6.66 -12.56 -12.84
CA LEU A 384 5.56 -13.44 -12.45
C LEU A 384 5.81 -14.91 -12.82
N LEU A 385 6.48 -15.16 -13.96
CA LEU A 385 6.85 -16.50 -14.42
C LEU A 385 7.91 -17.14 -13.51
N LEU A 386 8.91 -16.35 -13.07
CA LEU A 386 10.00 -16.81 -12.23
C LEU A 386 9.54 -17.14 -10.79
N GLU A 387 8.58 -16.39 -10.24
CA GLU A 387 8.03 -16.66 -8.91
C GLU A 387 7.20 -17.96 -8.87
N MET A 388 6.53 -18.29 -9.97
CA MET A 388 5.78 -19.54 -10.11
C MET A 388 6.71 -20.76 -10.17
N ASP A 389 7.88 -20.63 -10.80
CA ASP A 389 8.85 -21.72 -10.97
C ASP A 389 9.55 -22.07 -9.64
N ILE A 390 9.89 -21.07 -8.81
CA ILE A 390 10.51 -21.30 -7.49
C ILE A 390 9.54 -22.00 -6.52
N ARG A 391 8.25 -21.63 -6.54
CA ARG A 391 7.22 -22.29 -5.72
C ARG A 391 6.97 -23.73 -6.18
N GLN A 392 6.91 -23.96 -7.50
CA GLN A 392 6.74 -25.28 -8.07
C GLN A 392 7.96 -26.19 -7.77
N GLN A 393 9.18 -25.65 -7.88
CA GLN A 393 10.42 -26.33 -7.54
C GLN A 393 10.50 -26.71 -6.06
N ALA A 394 10.04 -25.85 -5.14
CA ALA A 394 9.99 -26.17 -3.71
C ALA A 394 8.97 -27.28 -3.39
N VAL A 395 7.83 -27.28 -4.08
CA VAL A 395 6.81 -28.34 -3.95
C VAL A 395 7.32 -29.66 -4.51
N ASP A 396 8.02 -29.64 -5.65
CA ASP A 396 8.64 -30.83 -6.25
C ASP A 396 9.78 -31.37 -5.41
N GLU A 397 10.61 -30.51 -4.80
CA GLU A 397 11.65 -30.93 -3.87
C GLU A 397 11.04 -31.57 -2.60
N MET A 398 9.98 -30.99 -2.06
CA MET A 398 9.23 -31.55 -0.93
C MET A 398 8.61 -32.90 -1.29
N MET A 399 7.97 -33.00 -2.46
CA MET A 399 7.40 -34.25 -2.98
C MET A 399 8.48 -35.31 -3.25
N GLN A 400 9.67 -34.92 -3.71
CA GLN A 400 10.80 -35.83 -3.88
C GLN A 400 11.38 -36.31 -2.54
N ARG A 401 11.44 -35.46 -1.51
CA ARG A 401 11.84 -35.85 -0.15
C ARG A 401 10.84 -36.83 0.47
N ILE A 402 9.54 -36.67 0.20
CA ILE A 402 8.50 -37.62 0.61
C ILE A 402 8.65 -38.94 -0.16
N LYS A 403 8.85 -38.90 -1.49
CA LYS A 403 9.03 -40.10 -2.33
C LYS A 403 10.31 -40.88 -2.01
N ARG A 404 11.40 -40.20 -1.65
CA ARG A 404 12.67 -40.85 -1.27
C ARG A 404 12.66 -41.39 0.16
N GLY A 405 11.67 -41.01 0.97
CA GLY A 405 11.56 -41.39 2.36
C GLY A 405 12.61 -40.72 3.24
N VAL A 406 12.24 -40.40 4.47
CA VAL A 406 13.20 -39.96 5.48
C VAL A 406 13.85 -41.20 6.08
N HIS A 407 15.19 -41.24 6.12
CA HIS A 407 15.92 -42.31 6.80
C HIS A 407 15.67 -42.19 8.31
N LEU A 408 14.59 -42.81 8.79
CA LEU A 408 14.35 -42.97 10.21
C LEU A 408 15.38 -43.97 10.75
N ARG A 409 16.07 -43.58 11.82
CA ARG A 409 17.04 -44.44 12.49
C ARG A 409 16.32 -45.72 12.95
N PRO A 410 16.84 -46.93 12.67
CA PRO A 410 16.16 -48.16 13.05
C PRO A 410 15.98 -48.24 14.57
N VAL A 411 14.73 -48.38 15.01
CA VAL A 411 14.43 -48.70 16.41
C VAL A 411 14.47 -50.21 16.55
N GLY A 412 15.63 -50.72 16.96
CA GLY A 412 15.86 -52.14 17.15
C GLY A 412 17.05 -52.40 18.07
N GLN A 413 16.75 -52.49 19.37
CA GLN A 413 17.45 -53.24 20.43
C GLN A 413 18.97 -53.06 20.56
N ALA A 414 19.38 -52.30 21.57
CA ALA A 414 20.72 -52.41 22.15
C ALA A 414 20.63 -52.80 23.64
N PRO A 415 21.42 -53.78 24.11
CA PRO A 415 21.43 -54.22 25.49
C PRO A 415 22.24 -53.25 26.37
N ASN A 416 21.72 -53.02 27.57
CA ASN A 416 22.38 -52.67 28.83
C ASN A 416 23.74 -51.90 28.84
N LYS A 417 23.69 -50.78 29.58
CA LYS A 417 24.80 -49.99 30.20
C LYS A 417 25.57 -49.15 29.16
N THR A 418 25.53 -47.82 29.20
CA THR A 418 25.94 -46.92 30.29
C THR A 418 25.19 -45.58 30.19
N LYS A 419 24.98 -44.91 31.34
CA LYS A 419 24.33 -43.59 31.46
C LYS A 419 24.86 -42.59 30.42
N PRO A 420 24.01 -41.85 29.68
CA PRO A 420 24.47 -40.66 28.99
C PRO A 420 24.67 -39.55 30.01
N VAL A 421 25.87 -38.95 29.98
CA VAL A 421 26.17 -37.65 30.57
C VAL A 421 25.05 -36.69 30.18
N GLN A 422 24.41 -36.09 31.19
CA GLN A 422 23.49 -34.98 30.99
C GLN A 422 24.23 -33.94 30.17
N ARG A 423 23.83 -33.76 28.91
CA ARG A 423 24.02 -32.47 28.27
C ARG A 423 23.25 -31.51 29.15
N GLU A 424 23.98 -30.63 29.80
CA GLU A 424 23.45 -29.50 30.54
C GLU A 424 22.40 -28.85 29.63
N ARG A 425 21.12 -29.10 29.95
CA ARG A 425 20.01 -28.38 29.33
C ARG A 425 20.22 -26.97 29.82
N VAL A 426 20.78 -26.11 28.97
CA VAL A 426 20.65 -24.67 29.15
C VAL A 426 19.17 -24.45 29.45
N PRO A 427 18.82 -23.85 30.60
CA PRO A 427 17.43 -23.68 30.95
C PRO A 427 16.75 -22.96 29.78
N SER A 428 15.72 -23.59 29.20
CA SER A 428 14.98 -23.04 28.05
C SER A 428 14.39 -21.66 28.36
N ASN A 429 14.29 -21.32 29.65
CA ASN A 429 14.00 -19.99 30.14
C ASN A 429 14.96 -18.91 29.58
N SER A 430 16.25 -19.21 29.34
CA SER A 430 17.22 -18.23 28.81
C SER A 430 16.86 -17.77 27.40
N ALA A 431 16.62 -18.71 26.48
CA ALA A 431 16.31 -18.39 25.09
C ALA A 431 14.95 -17.70 24.94
N ILE A 432 13.94 -18.12 25.70
CA ILE A 432 12.64 -17.44 25.71
C ILE A 432 12.74 -16.05 26.39
N GLN A 433 13.53 -15.89 27.46
CA GLN A 433 13.76 -14.58 28.08
C GLN A 433 14.53 -13.63 27.16
N GLU A 434 15.50 -14.11 26.41
CA GLU A 434 16.19 -13.34 25.39
C GLU A 434 15.23 -12.93 24.26
N LEU A 435 14.39 -13.86 23.77
CA LEU A 435 13.37 -13.56 22.78
C LEU A 435 12.35 -12.52 23.29
N LYS A 436 11.92 -12.63 24.54
CA LYS A 436 11.11 -11.61 25.21
C LYS A 436 11.84 -10.26 25.27
N GLY A 437 13.12 -10.26 25.63
CA GLY A 437 13.94 -9.05 25.66
C GLY A 437 14.01 -8.36 24.31
N ILE A 438 14.13 -9.13 23.22
CA ILE A 438 14.13 -8.62 21.85
C ILE A 438 12.75 -8.08 21.45
N LEU A 439 11.66 -8.72 21.90
CA LEU A 439 10.28 -8.30 21.61
C LEU A 439 9.81 -7.09 22.44
N VAL A 440 10.43 -6.85 23.60
CA VAL A 440 10.11 -5.74 24.52
C VAL A 440 10.94 -4.48 24.22
N MET A 441 12.05 -4.59 23.49
CA MET A 441 12.82 -3.44 22.98
C MET A 441 12.08 -2.77 21.80
N GLU A 442 11.09 -1.97 22.17
CA GLU A 442 10.31 -0.94 21.45
C GLU A 442 9.46 -1.30 20.21
N PRO A 443 8.17 -0.89 20.20
CA PRO A 443 7.56 -0.36 19.00
C PRO A 443 8.16 1.03 18.74
N PHE A 444 8.99 1.20 17.71
CA PHE A 444 9.36 2.52 17.20
C PHE A 444 8.10 3.27 16.77
N ASN A 445 7.49 4.00 17.69
CA ASN A 445 6.39 4.91 17.44
C ASN A 445 6.84 6.32 17.84
N ASN A 446 6.92 7.18 16.83
CA ASN A 446 6.90 8.64 16.92
C ASN A 446 7.90 9.31 17.87
N SER A 447 9.14 9.44 17.41
CA SER A 447 9.88 10.68 17.61
C SER A 447 10.10 11.35 16.27
N SER A 448 9.37 12.45 16.08
CA SER A 448 9.72 13.56 15.20
C SER A 448 11.24 13.69 15.02
N SER A 449 11.71 13.57 13.78
CA SER A 449 13.02 14.05 13.38
C SER A 449 12.82 15.18 12.38
N PRO A 450 13.27 16.40 12.68
CA PRO A 450 13.23 17.53 11.78
C PRO A 450 14.51 17.51 10.93
N PHE A 451 14.43 17.08 9.67
CA PHE A 451 15.33 17.50 8.61
C PHE A 451 14.61 17.43 7.27
#